data_AF-M4U4N9-F1
#
_entry.id   AF-M4U4N9-F1
#
_cell.length_a   1.000
_cell.length_b   1.000
_cell.length_c   1.000
_cell.angle_alpha   90.00
_cell.angle_beta   90.00
_cell.angle_gamma   90.00
#
_symmetry.space_group_name_H-M   'P 1'
#
loop_
_entity.id
_entity.type
_entity.pdbx_description
1 polymer ?
#
loop_
_entity_poly.entity_id
_entity_poly.type
_entity_poly.pdbx_seq_one_letter_code
_entity_poly.pdbx_strand_id
1 'polypeptide(L)'
;MTHTLPRSYLLKGIVDTQVADSIAWLPQTFAWTILFWLLAFAFLAGMYHAFRRYQKNQYRRDALHQLAQINRADTYDALCALLHIVKHVAVHLDNNNASKTDDDLLNFFEVTKTRSTPSFHRALNQRAFKEVWQPKDQCTFNSKQIDDLCAQFKTWIRHHCLDKDHLLMSEGKKHD
;
A
#
# COMPACT_ATOMS: atom_id res chain seq x y z
N MET A 1 -14.57 48.42 78.94
CA MET A 1 -15.76 47.57 78.87
C MET A 1 -15.99 47.24 77.40
N THR A 2 -15.71 46.00 76.98
CA THR A 2 -15.83 45.55 75.59
C THR A 2 -17.26 45.09 75.32
N HIS A 3 -18.05 45.92 74.63
CA HIS A 3 -19.35 45.49 74.11
C HIS A 3 -19.13 44.50 72.96
N THR A 4 -19.39 43.22 73.22
CA THR A 4 -19.46 42.18 72.18
C THR A 4 -20.80 42.33 71.47
N LEU A 5 -20.79 42.90 70.27
CA LEU A 5 -22.01 43.03 69.47
C LEU A 5 -22.50 41.63 69.06
N PRO A 6 -23.78 41.29 69.27
CA PRO A 6 -24.34 40.05 68.78
C PRO A 6 -24.29 40.07 67.25
N ARG A 7 -23.53 39.14 66.65
CA ARG A 7 -23.31 38.98 65.19
C ARG A 7 -24.58 38.68 64.38
N SER A 8 -25.77 38.79 64.96
CA SER A 8 -27.04 38.32 64.41
C SER A 8 -27.95 39.40 63.82
N TYR A 9 -27.63 40.69 63.97
CA TYR A 9 -28.48 41.77 63.44
C TYR A 9 -28.07 42.31 62.05
N LEU A 10 -26.81 42.14 61.64
CA LEU A 10 -26.32 42.61 60.33
C LEU A 10 -26.84 41.80 59.14
N LEU A 11 -27.33 40.59 59.37
CA LEU A 11 -27.85 39.68 58.33
C LEU A 11 -29.38 39.67 58.27
N LYS A 12 -30.06 40.37 59.20
CA LYS A 12 -31.52 40.40 59.28
C LYS A 12 -32.07 41.38 58.25
N GLY A 13 -32.27 40.89 57.04
CA GLY A 13 -32.77 41.66 55.89
C GLY A 13 -32.03 41.42 54.59
N ILE A 14 -30.88 40.71 54.64
CA ILE A 14 -30.23 40.23 53.42
C ILE A 14 -30.97 38.98 52.98
N VAL A 15 -31.82 39.14 51.97
CA VAL A 15 -32.45 38.02 51.25
C VAL A 15 -31.34 37.32 50.46
N ASP A 16 -31.11 36.05 50.77
CA ASP A 16 -30.17 35.21 50.03
C ASP A 16 -30.66 35.12 48.58
N THR A 17 -29.95 35.77 47.66
CA THR A 17 -30.31 35.77 46.24
C THR A 17 -30.16 34.35 45.73
N GLN A 18 -31.28 33.72 45.34
CA GLN A 18 -31.24 32.37 44.78
C GLN A 18 -30.23 32.35 43.63
N VAL A 19 -29.19 31.53 43.79
CA VAL A 19 -28.19 31.31 42.75
C VAL A 19 -28.94 30.72 41.56
N ALA A 20 -28.91 31.42 40.43
CA ALA A 20 -29.52 30.92 39.21
C ALA A 20 -28.93 29.54 38.88
N ASP A 21 -29.79 28.59 38.51
CA ASP A 21 -29.35 27.25 38.10
C ASP A 21 -28.20 27.36 37.10
N SER A 22 -27.17 26.54 37.30
CA SER A 22 -25.96 26.58 36.48
C SER A 22 -26.32 26.46 35.01
N ILE A 23 -26.15 27.56 34.27
CA ILE A 23 -26.42 27.60 32.84
C ILE A 23 -25.49 26.58 32.18
N ALA A 24 -26.05 25.62 31.45
CA ALA A 24 -25.27 24.69 30.67
C ALA A 24 -24.47 25.49 29.61
N TRP A 25 -23.17 25.63 29.85
CA TRP A 25 -22.24 26.37 28.98
C TRP A 25 -22.07 25.74 27.60
N LEU A 26 -22.43 24.47 27.47
CA LEU A 26 -22.49 23.81 26.18
C LEU A 26 -23.89 24.00 25.60
N PRO A 27 -24.03 24.68 24.44
CA PRO A 27 -25.30 24.74 23.76
C PRO A 27 -25.71 23.30 23.44
N GLN A 28 -26.79 22.82 24.04
CA GLN A 28 -27.41 21.52 23.75
C GLN A 28 -28.09 21.58 22.38
N THR A 29 -27.30 21.84 21.34
CA THR A 29 -27.77 21.95 19.97
C THR A 29 -27.48 20.63 19.25
N PHE A 30 -28.51 20.11 18.57
CA PHE A 30 -28.41 18.94 17.69
C PHE A 30 -27.33 19.10 16.60
N ALA A 31 -26.83 20.32 16.38
CA ALA A 31 -25.72 20.60 15.49
C ALA A 31 -24.45 19.80 15.84
N TRP A 32 -24.11 19.62 17.12
CA TRP A 32 -22.94 18.82 17.51
C TRP A 32 -23.11 17.35 17.19
N THR A 33 -24.32 16.81 17.33
CA THR A 33 -24.60 15.42 16.93
C THR A 33 -24.51 15.25 15.41
N ILE A 34 -25.02 16.21 14.63
CA ILE A 34 -24.90 16.20 13.17
C ILE A 34 -23.42 16.30 12.75
N LEU A 35 -22.65 17.20 13.38
CA LEU A 35 -21.23 17.36 13.14
C LEU A 35 -20.45 16.07 13.47
N PHE A 36 -20.77 15.42 14.58
CA PHE A 36 -20.17 14.15 14.97
C PHE A 36 -20.43 13.06 13.92
N TRP A 37 -21.68 12.93 13.45
CA TRP A 37 -22.01 11.99 12.38
C TRP A 37 -21.27 12.30 11.08
N LEU A 38 -21.21 13.57 10.68
CA LEU A 38 -20.49 13.99 9.48
C LEU A 38 -19.00 13.64 9.58
N LEU A 39 -18.37 13.90 10.73
CA LEU A 39 -16.97 13.56 10.98
C LEU A 39 -16.77 12.04 10.99
N ALA A 40 -17.68 11.28 11.60
CA ALA A 40 -17.64 9.82 11.60
C ALA A 40 -17.73 9.26 10.18
N PHE A 41 -18.64 9.74 9.34
CA PHE A 41 -18.74 9.33 7.94
C PHE A 41 -17.47 9.66 7.14
N ALA A 42 -16.91 10.87 7.32
CA ALA A 42 -15.66 11.25 6.67
C ALA A 42 -14.49 10.34 7.10
N PHE A 43 -14.42 10.01 8.40
CA PHE A 43 -13.43 9.10 8.94
C PHE A 43 -13.58 7.67 8.38
N LEU A 44 -14.81 7.14 8.35
CA LEU A 44 -15.10 5.82 7.78
C LEU A 44 -14.76 5.78 6.28
N ALA A 45 -15.10 6.82 5.52
CA ALA A 45 -14.74 6.93 4.11
C ALA A 45 -13.21 6.93 3.95
N GLY A 46 -12.49 7.72 4.75
CA GLY A 46 -11.02 7.75 4.76
C GLY A 46 -10.42 6.39 5.07
N MET A 47 -10.92 5.70 6.11
CA MET A 47 -10.51 4.34 6.46
C MET A 47 -10.78 3.36 5.33
N TYR A 48 -11.96 3.43 4.69
CA TYR A 48 -12.32 2.54 3.59
C TYR A 48 -11.40 2.74 2.38
N HIS A 49 -11.10 3.99 2.01
CA HIS A 49 -10.15 4.29 0.94
C HIS A 49 -8.73 3.82 1.26
N ALA A 50 -8.27 4.06 2.49
CA ALA A 50 -6.97 3.59 2.96
C ALA A 50 -6.90 2.05 2.94
N PHE A 51 -7.96 1.38 3.40
CA PHE A 51 -8.06 -0.08 3.42
C PHE A 51 -8.10 -0.67 2.01
N ARG A 52 -8.86 -0.06 1.09
CA ARG A 52 -8.83 -0.46 -0.32
C ARG A 52 -7.45 -0.29 -0.94
N ARG A 53 -6.77 0.82 -0.65
CA ARG A 53 -5.39 1.04 -1.10
C ARG A 53 -4.43 0.02 -0.50
N TYR A 54 -4.63 -0.36 0.75
CA TYR A 54 -3.86 -1.39 1.43
C TYR A 54 -4.06 -2.77 0.79
N GLN A 55 -5.31 -3.19 0.55
CA GLN A 55 -5.61 -4.44 -0.15
C GLN A 55 -4.99 -4.47 -1.55
N LYS A 56 -5.09 -3.36 -2.30
CA LYS A 56 -4.43 -3.23 -3.60
C LYS A 56 -2.91 -3.37 -3.53
N ASN A 57 -2.28 -3.22 -2.36
CA ASN A 57 -0.84 -3.41 -2.19
C ASN A 57 -0.50 -4.73 -1.50
N GLN A 58 -1.49 -5.56 -1.15
CA GLN A 58 -1.26 -6.85 -0.50
C GLN A 58 -0.43 -7.78 -1.37
N TYR A 59 -0.77 -7.89 -2.68
CA TYR A 59 0.01 -8.71 -3.61
C TYR A 59 1.50 -8.32 -3.66
N ARG A 60 1.82 -7.02 -3.52
CA ARG A 60 3.21 -6.53 -3.49
C ARG A 60 3.93 -7.05 -2.26
N ARG A 61 3.27 -7.02 -1.11
CA ARG A 61 3.84 -7.49 0.17
C ARG A 61 4.06 -9.00 0.13
N ASP A 62 3.08 -9.75 -0.36
CA ASP A 62 3.15 -11.20 -0.47
C ASP A 62 4.27 -11.62 -1.42
N ALA A 63 4.38 -10.98 -2.59
CA ALA A 63 5.46 -11.23 -3.54
C ALA A 63 6.84 -10.88 -2.97
N LEU A 64 6.98 -9.75 -2.27
CA LEU A 64 8.23 -9.36 -1.63
C LEU A 64 8.63 -10.30 -0.49
N HIS A 65 7.65 -10.83 0.25
CA HIS A 65 7.88 -11.81 1.29
C HIS A 65 8.36 -13.14 0.70
N GLN A 66 7.68 -13.65 -0.34
CA GLN A 66 8.10 -14.87 -1.04
C GLN A 66 9.50 -14.72 -1.65
N LEU A 67 9.80 -13.55 -2.24
CA LEU A 67 11.12 -13.25 -2.81
C LEU A 67 12.23 -13.28 -1.75
N ALA A 68 11.92 -12.89 -0.50
CA ALA A 68 12.87 -12.96 0.61
C ALA A 68 13.11 -14.38 1.12
N GLN A 69 12.19 -15.31 0.86
CA GLN A 69 12.26 -16.71 1.28
C GLN A 69 12.94 -17.63 0.26
N ILE A 70 13.32 -17.12 -0.92
CA ILE A 70 14.01 -17.92 -1.92
C ILE A 70 15.33 -18.43 -1.36
N ASN A 71 15.48 -19.76 -1.32
CA ASN A 71 16.74 -20.40 -1.00
C ASN A 71 17.71 -20.24 -2.18
N ARG A 72 18.88 -19.64 -1.93
CA ARG A 72 19.91 -19.40 -2.96
C ARG A 72 21.02 -20.45 -2.99
N ALA A 73 20.90 -21.51 -2.18
CA ALA A 73 21.84 -22.63 -2.21
C ALA A 73 21.83 -23.34 -3.57
N ASP A 74 20.67 -23.42 -4.21
CA ASP A 74 20.49 -23.98 -5.54
C ASP A 74 20.08 -22.87 -6.52
N THR A 75 20.94 -22.55 -7.48
CA THR A 75 20.74 -21.44 -8.41
C THR A 75 19.58 -21.68 -9.36
N TYR A 76 19.35 -22.94 -9.77
CA TYR A 76 18.26 -23.28 -10.66
C TYR A 76 16.91 -23.18 -9.96
N ASP A 77 16.80 -23.76 -8.76
CA ASP A 77 15.56 -23.70 -7.99
C ASP A 77 15.23 -22.24 -7.60
N ALA A 78 16.25 -21.44 -7.28
CA ALA A 78 16.09 -20.02 -7.01
C ALA A 78 15.59 -19.23 -8.23
N LEU A 79 16.11 -19.54 -9.42
CA LEU A 79 15.70 -18.93 -10.68
C LEU A 79 14.23 -19.26 -11.01
N CYS A 80 13.85 -20.52 -10.90
CA CYS A 80 12.49 -20.99 -11.12
C CYS A 80 11.51 -20.32 -10.14
N ALA A 81 11.85 -20.28 -8.84
CA ALA A 81 11.03 -19.61 -7.82
C ALA A 81 10.87 -18.12 -8.11
N LEU A 82 11.95 -17.43 -8.49
CA LEU A 82 11.93 -16.03 -8.86
C LEU A 82 10.98 -15.77 -10.04
N LEU A 83 11.15 -16.50 -11.15
CA LEU A 83 10.31 -16.29 -12.34
C LEU A 83 8.85 -16.63 -12.06
N HIS A 84 8.58 -17.66 -11.25
CA HIS A 84 7.22 -18.00 -10.83
C HIS A 84 6.55 -16.85 -10.06
N ILE A 85 7.24 -16.26 -9.08
CA ILE A 85 6.73 -15.12 -8.29
C ILE A 85 6.46 -13.92 -9.22
N VAL A 86 7.42 -13.60 -10.07
CA VAL A 86 7.33 -12.44 -10.99
C VAL A 86 6.20 -12.63 -12.01
N LYS A 87 6.05 -13.84 -12.56
CA LYS A 87 4.94 -14.21 -13.45
C LYS A 87 3.60 -14.08 -12.73
N HIS A 88 3.48 -14.60 -11.50
CA HIS A 88 2.26 -14.46 -10.70
C HIS A 88 1.89 -12.99 -10.47
N VAL A 89 2.87 -12.14 -10.14
CA VAL A 89 2.64 -10.68 -10.03
C VAL A 89 2.17 -10.11 -11.36
N ALA A 90 2.81 -10.45 -12.48
CA ALA A 90 2.40 -9.97 -13.80
C ALA A 90 0.95 -10.34 -14.16
N VAL A 91 0.53 -11.57 -13.86
CA VAL A 91 -0.86 -12.04 -14.08
C VAL A 91 -1.84 -11.33 -13.16
N HIS A 92 -1.47 -11.11 -11.89
CA HIS A 92 -2.31 -10.38 -10.95
C HIS A 92 -2.53 -8.90 -11.37
N LEU A 93 -1.52 -8.33 -12.03
CA LEU A 93 -1.55 -6.97 -12.55
C LEU A 93 -2.38 -6.81 -13.83
N ASP A 94 -2.23 -7.74 -14.77
CA ASP A 94 -3.03 -7.86 -15.99
C ASP A 94 -3.18 -9.33 -16.34
N ASN A 95 -4.41 -9.83 -16.32
CA ASN A 95 -4.72 -11.24 -16.57
C ASN A 95 -4.31 -11.69 -17.99
N ASN A 96 -4.19 -10.76 -18.95
CA ASN A 96 -3.67 -11.06 -20.29
C ASN A 96 -2.21 -11.52 -20.26
N ASN A 97 -1.47 -11.26 -19.19
CA ASN A 97 -0.11 -11.78 -19.02
C ASN A 97 -0.09 -13.29 -18.74
N ALA A 98 -1.22 -13.96 -18.50
CA ALA A 98 -1.25 -15.41 -18.27
C ALA A 98 -0.71 -16.19 -19.48
N SER A 99 -1.11 -15.80 -20.70
CA SER A 99 -0.69 -16.43 -21.96
C SER A 99 0.66 -15.94 -22.47
N LYS A 100 1.15 -14.77 -22.04
CA LYS A 100 2.43 -14.20 -22.51
C LYS A 100 3.63 -14.92 -21.91
N THR A 101 4.63 -15.26 -22.71
CA THR A 101 5.85 -15.94 -22.26
C THR A 101 7.07 -15.21 -22.84
N ASP A 102 8.25 -15.44 -22.26
CA ASP A 102 9.55 -14.99 -22.76
C ASP A 102 9.59 -13.49 -23.09
N ASP A 103 9.76 -13.14 -24.37
CA ASP A 103 9.98 -11.78 -24.83
C ASP A 103 8.73 -10.89 -24.64
N ASP A 104 7.52 -11.43 -24.76
CA ASP A 104 6.29 -10.65 -24.55
C ASP A 104 6.11 -10.26 -23.08
N LEU A 105 6.44 -11.19 -22.18
CA LEU A 105 6.42 -10.95 -20.75
C LEU A 105 7.56 -10.00 -20.34
N LEU A 106 8.74 -10.14 -20.96
CA LEU A 106 9.86 -9.24 -20.74
C LEU A 106 9.53 -7.80 -21.18
N ASN A 107 8.88 -7.65 -22.34
CA ASN A 107 8.39 -6.35 -22.82
C ASN A 107 7.39 -5.73 -21.83
N PHE A 108 6.50 -6.54 -21.23
CA PHE A 108 5.59 -6.05 -20.18
C PHE A 108 6.35 -5.48 -18.98
N PHE A 109 7.39 -6.17 -18.49
CA PHE A 109 8.21 -5.65 -17.38
C PHE A 109 8.94 -4.37 -17.76
N GLU A 110 9.39 -4.25 -19.01
CA GLU A 110 10.05 -3.04 -19.49
C GLU A 110 9.13 -1.84 -19.65
N VAL A 111 7.90 -2.04 -20.12
CA VAL A 111 6.90 -0.98 -20.26
C VAL A 111 6.41 -0.50 -18.89
N THR A 112 6.26 -1.42 -17.93
CA THR A 112 5.76 -1.11 -16.58
C THR A 112 6.85 -0.62 -15.62
N LYS A 113 8.11 -0.57 -16.07
CA LYS A 113 9.23 -0.09 -15.27
C LYS A 113 9.12 1.42 -15.05
N THR A 114 9.63 1.90 -13.92
CA THR A 114 9.65 3.34 -13.58
C THR A 114 11.09 3.84 -13.57
N ARG A 115 11.33 5.15 -13.56
CA ARG A 115 12.68 5.72 -13.41
C ARG A 115 13.45 5.19 -12.18
N SER A 116 12.73 4.68 -11.19
CA SER A 116 13.28 4.05 -9.98
C SER A 116 13.82 2.63 -10.18
N THR A 117 13.77 2.05 -11.38
CA THR A 117 14.38 0.75 -11.71
C THR A 117 15.57 0.93 -12.67
N PRO A 118 16.71 1.48 -12.20
CA PRO A 118 17.83 1.85 -13.07
C PRO A 118 18.58 0.64 -13.64
N SER A 119 18.55 -0.52 -12.97
CA SER A 119 19.40 -1.67 -13.28
C SER A 119 18.68 -2.80 -14.02
N PHE A 120 17.64 -2.52 -14.81
CA PHE A 120 16.91 -3.57 -15.54
C PHE A 120 17.73 -4.07 -16.74
N HIS A 121 18.45 -5.18 -16.56
CA HIS A 121 19.35 -5.76 -17.56
C HIS A 121 18.59 -6.69 -18.51
N ARG A 122 18.14 -6.17 -19.65
CA ARG A 122 17.36 -6.92 -20.66
C ARG A 122 18.01 -8.25 -21.06
N ALA A 123 19.30 -8.26 -21.40
CA ALA A 123 20.00 -9.47 -21.84
C ALA A 123 20.07 -10.57 -20.77
N LEU A 124 20.23 -10.17 -19.49
CA LEU A 124 20.28 -11.09 -18.37
C LEU A 124 18.89 -11.67 -18.10
N ASN A 125 17.86 -10.83 -18.10
CA ASN A 125 16.46 -11.27 -17.96
C ASN A 125 16.04 -12.20 -19.11
N GLN A 126 16.37 -11.87 -20.35
CA GLN A 126 16.04 -12.71 -21.50
C GLN A 126 16.71 -14.09 -21.41
N ARG A 127 17.94 -14.15 -20.91
CA ARG A 127 18.63 -15.42 -20.65
C ARG A 127 17.92 -16.21 -19.55
N ALA A 128 17.52 -15.55 -18.47
CA ALA A 128 16.79 -16.17 -17.36
C ALA A 128 15.49 -16.84 -17.84
N PHE A 129 14.69 -16.16 -18.66
CA PHE A 129 13.46 -16.73 -19.22
C PHE A 129 13.72 -17.94 -20.13
N LYS A 130 14.80 -17.94 -20.92
CA LYS A 130 15.16 -19.07 -21.79
C LYS A 130 15.70 -20.27 -21.01
N GLU A 131 16.55 -20.04 -20.00
CA GLU A 131 17.20 -21.11 -19.23
C GLU A 131 16.25 -21.83 -18.26
N VAL A 132 15.14 -21.22 -17.83
CA VAL A 132 14.15 -21.91 -16.99
C VAL A 132 13.49 -23.10 -17.68
N TRP A 133 13.40 -23.08 -19.01
CA TRP A 133 12.88 -24.21 -19.79
C TRP A 133 13.92 -25.31 -20.05
N GLN A 134 15.17 -25.09 -19.67
CA GLN A 134 16.25 -26.06 -19.83
C GLN A 134 16.34 -26.98 -18.61
N PRO A 135 16.86 -28.21 -18.78
CA PRO A 135 17.10 -29.11 -17.66
C PRO A 135 18.13 -28.50 -16.69
N LYS A 136 17.96 -28.79 -15.40
CA LYS A 136 18.77 -28.26 -14.29
C LYS A 136 20.28 -28.36 -14.51
N ASP A 137 20.72 -29.43 -15.15
CA ASP A 137 22.14 -29.72 -15.42
C ASP A 137 22.80 -28.73 -16.40
N GLN A 138 22.00 -27.95 -17.13
CA GLN A 138 22.46 -26.95 -18.10
C GLN A 138 22.36 -25.51 -17.57
N CYS A 139 21.97 -25.32 -16.30
CA CYS A 139 21.85 -23.99 -15.71
C CYS A 139 23.24 -23.33 -15.61
N THR A 140 23.43 -22.19 -16.28
CA THR A 140 24.72 -21.49 -16.32
C THR A 140 24.80 -20.34 -15.32
N PHE A 141 23.73 -20.08 -14.56
CA PHE A 141 23.62 -18.97 -13.64
C PHE A 141 24.49 -19.14 -12.39
N ASN A 142 25.28 -18.10 -12.10
CA ASN A 142 25.98 -17.96 -10.83
C ASN A 142 25.09 -17.32 -9.76
N SER A 143 25.33 -17.63 -8.49
CA SER A 143 24.76 -16.98 -7.30
C SER A 143 24.66 -15.45 -7.41
N LYS A 144 25.72 -14.76 -7.84
CA LYS A 144 25.72 -13.29 -8.03
C LYS A 144 24.68 -12.83 -9.05
N GLN A 145 24.53 -13.55 -10.15
CA GLN A 145 23.55 -13.19 -11.20
C GLN A 145 22.11 -13.41 -10.71
N ILE A 146 21.88 -14.45 -9.89
CA ILE A 146 20.59 -14.68 -9.23
C ILE A 146 20.29 -13.56 -8.22
N ASP A 147 21.28 -13.11 -7.45
CA ASP A 147 21.13 -11.99 -6.53
C ASP A 147 20.81 -10.68 -7.27
N ASP A 148 21.50 -10.41 -8.38
CA ASP A 148 21.24 -9.25 -9.23
C ASP A 148 19.82 -9.30 -9.82
N LEU A 149 19.36 -10.46 -10.26
CA LEU A 149 18.00 -10.69 -10.73
C LEU A 149 16.96 -10.44 -9.63
N CYS A 150 17.18 -11.02 -8.45
CA CYS A 150 16.31 -10.82 -7.30
C CYS A 150 16.24 -9.34 -6.92
N ALA A 151 17.37 -8.62 -6.93
CA ALA A 151 17.40 -7.20 -6.63
C ALA A 151 16.65 -6.36 -7.68
N GLN A 152 16.82 -6.67 -8.96
CA GLN A 152 16.10 -6.02 -10.07
C GLN A 152 14.59 -6.17 -9.92
N PHE A 153 14.10 -7.41 -9.78
CA PHE A 153 12.66 -7.68 -9.67
C PHE A 153 12.08 -7.21 -8.34
N LYS A 154 12.85 -7.23 -7.24
CA LYS A 154 12.44 -6.60 -5.98
C LYS A 154 12.15 -5.11 -6.15
N THR A 155 13.01 -4.42 -6.90
CA THR A 155 12.88 -2.98 -7.16
C THR A 155 11.69 -2.71 -8.09
N TRP A 156 11.51 -3.54 -9.12
CA TRP A 156 10.34 -3.47 -9.99
C TRP A 156 9.02 -3.74 -9.24
N ILE A 157 8.91 -4.78 -8.40
CA ILE A 157 7.70 -5.07 -7.60
C ILE A 157 7.35 -3.88 -6.70
N ARG A 158 8.33 -3.17 -6.15
CA ARG A 158 8.11 -2.00 -5.29
C ARG A 158 7.61 -0.77 -6.05
N HIS A 159 8.12 -0.54 -7.26
CA HIS A 159 7.99 0.75 -7.95
C HIS A 159 7.24 0.69 -9.28
N HIS A 160 6.84 -0.48 -9.77
CA HIS A 160 6.07 -0.56 -11.01
C HIS A 160 4.79 0.28 -10.90
N CYS A 161 4.47 0.93 -12.01
CA CYS A 161 3.25 1.69 -12.17
C CYS A 161 2.43 1.01 -13.27
N LEU A 162 1.20 0.61 -12.93
CA LEU A 162 0.18 0.33 -13.93
C LEU A 162 -0.69 1.57 -14.02
N ASP A 163 -0.25 2.50 -14.86
CA ASP A 163 -1.14 3.55 -15.28
C ASP A 163 -2.10 2.95 -16.32
N LYS A 164 -3.38 2.85 -15.97
CA LYS A 164 -4.41 2.30 -16.87
C LYS A 164 -4.49 3.10 -18.18
N ASP A 165 -4.13 4.37 -18.13
CA ASP A 165 -4.13 5.26 -19.30
C ASP A 165 -3.05 4.87 -20.32
N HIS A 166 -1.94 4.27 -19.88
CA HIS A 166 -0.86 3.82 -20.76
C HIS A 166 -1.23 2.52 -21.53
N LEU A 167 -2.13 1.69 -20.99
CA LEU A 167 -2.64 0.51 -21.69
C LEU A 167 -3.67 0.88 -22.77
N LEU A 168 -4.51 1.89 -22.50
CA LEU A 168 -5.49 2.38 -23.48
C LEU A 168 -4.81 3.03 -24.71
N MET A 169 -3.67 3.69 -24.53
CA MET A 169 -2.88 4.22 -25.66
C MET A 169 -2.15 3.13 -26.48
N SER A 170 -1.85 1.99 -25.87
CA SER A 170 -1.23 0.84 -26.54
C SER A 170 -2.23 0.06 -27.41
N GLU A 171 -3.49 -0.03 -26.98
CA GLU A 171 -4.53 -0.73 -27.75
C GLU A 171 -5.15 0.15 -28.85
N GLY A 172 -5.20 1.48 -28.65
CA GLY A 172 -5.71 2.42 -29.66
C GLY A 172 -4.86 2.58 -30.92
N LYS A 173 -3.65 1.99 -30.96
CA LYS A 173 -2.74 2.09 -32.12
C LYS A 173 -2.77 0.89 -33.08
N LYS A 174 -3.69 -0.06 -32.86
CA LYS A 174 -3.90 -1.23 -33.75
C LYS A 174 -5.07 -1.08 -34.72
N HIS A 175 -5.75 0.07 -34.69
CA HIS A 175 -6.81 0.42 -35.64
C HIS A 175 -6.54 1.80 -36.20
N ASP A 176 -5.53 1.92 -37.06
CA ASP A 176 -5.41 2.95 -38.11
C ASP A 176 -4.55 2.39 -39.25
#